data_AF-D8Q6P4-F1
#
_entry.id   AF-D8Q6P4-F1
#
_cell.length_a   1.000
_cell.length_b   1.000
_cell.length_c   1.000
_cell.angle_alpha   90.00
_cell.angle_beta   90.00
_cell.angle_gamma   90.00
#
_symmetry.space_group_name_H-M   'P 1'
#
loop_
_entity.id
_entity.type
_entity.pdbx_description
1 polymer ?
#
loop_
_entity_poly.entity_id
_entity_poly.type
_entity_poly.pdbx_seq_one_letter_code
_entity_poly.pdbx_strand_id
1 'polypeptide(L)'
;MTLLRDVSRTVPSCDVQSLASHIAAGAHFPDVFRAIRAQHRRFALDDSAPGRPRYGRRINSYDELATEIDRIESAARVARQIRKGQFHCHNEMGPHNREVRACPCAKDFYCSGSCQRMNRHLHRGSCDPENIWGMDGRLSVKDAMHIYGIASLFMQDHRDAISSALRTLDKQMGRVGLATLTLNLAYDGSRAYEFEIRHVSPLLLSGRVVQMWVKMHLGGRIQIWDLPWSMALPPI
;
A
#
# COMPACT_ATOMS: atom_id res chain seq x y z
N MET A 1 -10.97 17.26 13.61
CA MET A 1 -9.57 17.35 14.11
C MET A 1 -9.40 18.37 15.23
N THR A 2 -10.09 19.52 15.21
CA THR A 2 -10.15 20.45 16.36
C THR A 2 -10.58 19.74 17.65
N LEU A 3 -11.59 18.86 17.59
CA LEU A 3 -12.03 18.05 18.72
C LEU A 3 -10.90 17.20 19.34
N LEU A 4 -10.03 16.58 18.53
CA LEU A 4 -8.92 15.77 19.04
C LEU A 4 -7.88 16.62 19.77
N ARG A 5 -7.56 17.78 19.19
CA ARG A 5 -6.68 18.76 19.82
C ARG A 5 -7.28 19.26 21.13
N ASP A 6 -8.55 19.61 21.13
CA ASP A 6 -9.23 20.15 22.30
C ASP A 6 -9.34 19.09 23.40
N VAL A 7 -9.78 17.87 23.07
CA VAL A 7 -9.82 16.73 23.99
C VAL A 7 -8.45 16.44 24.60
N SER A 8 -7.39 16.42 23.79
CA SER A 8 -6.01 16.20 24.26
C SER A 8 -5.53 17.27 25.24
N ARG A 9 -6.09 18.49 25.17
CA ARG A 9 -5.75 19.60 26.06
C ARG A 9 -6.62 19.65 27.30
N THR A 10 -7.90 19.28 27.19
CA THR A 10 -8.88 19.43 28.29
C THR A 10 -8.93 18.23 29.21
N VAL A 11 -8.64 17.03 28.73
CA VAL A 11 -8.77 15.78 29.51
C VAL A 11 -7.50 14.95 29.35
N PRO A 12 -6.48 15.15 30.21
CA PRO A 12 -5.20 14.42 30.11
C PRO A 12 -5.33 12.90 30.25
N SER A 13 -6.43 12.41 30.83
CA SER A 13 -6.74 10.98 30.97
C SER A 13 -7.43 10.37 29.76
N CYS A 14 -7.86 11.17 28.78
CA CYS A 14 -8.49 10.66 27.57
C CYS A 14 -7.41 10.15 26.61
N ASP A 15 -7.37 8.84 26.40
CA ASP A 15 -6.46 8.23 25.44
C ASP A 15 -6.89 8.56 23.99
N VAL A 16 -6.31 9.63 23.46
CA VAL A 16 -6.46 10.03 22.05
C VAL A 16 -5.56 9.22 21.12
N GLN A 17 -4.66 8.39 21.64
CA GLN A 17 -3.64 7.67 20.86
C GLN A 17 -4.29 6.72 19.84
N SER A 18 -5.25 5.91 20.30
CA SER A 18 -5.95 4.95 19.44
C SER A 18 -6.66 5.64 18.28
N LEU A 19 -7.36 6.75 18.55
CA LEU A 19 -8.05 7.52 17.53
C LEU A 19 -7.07 8.24 16.59
N ALA A 20 -5.99 8.81 17.10
CA ALA A 20 -4.98 9.48 16.28
C ALA A 20 -4.27 8.49 15.34
N SER A 21 -3.85 7.33 15.85
CA SER A 21 -3.33 6.23 15.03
C SER A 21 -4.34 5.78 13.97
N HIS A 22 -5.62 5.66 14.34
CA HIS A 22 -6.66 5.25 13.38
C HIS A 22 -6.86 6.29 12.27
N ILE A 23 -6.83 7.58 12.60
CA ILE A 23 -6.94 8.65 11.60
C ILE A 23 -5.73 8.67 10.67
N ALA A 24 -4.51 8.51 11.20
CA ALA A 24 -3.32 8.44 10.35
C ALA A 24 -3.32 7.21 9.45
N ALA A 25 -3.74 6.04 9.96
CA ALA A 25 -3.94 4.85 9.14
C ALA A 25 -4.98 5.11 8.03
N GLY A 26 -6.10 5.74 8.38
CA GLY A 26 -7.16 6.12 7.44
C GLY A 26 -6.70 7.17 6.42
N ALA A 27 -5.80 8.07 6.77
CA ALA A 27 -5.30 9.12 5.88
C ALA A 27 -4.51 8.58 4.68
N HIS A 28 -4.11 7.30 4.68
CA HIS A 28 -3.59 6.62 3.49
C HIS A 28 -4.65 6.33 2.43
N PHE A 29 -5.94 6.54 2.70
CA PHE A 29 -6.98 6.47 1.69
C PHE A 29 -7.23 7.86 1.08
N PRO A 30 -7.17 8.02 -0.25
CA PRO A 30 -7.35 9.32 -0.90
C PRO A 30 -8.63 10.06 -0.52
N ASP A 31 -9.73 9.37 -0.28
CA ASP A 31 -11.01 9.98 0.12
C ASP A 31 -10.98 10.51 1.54
N VAL A 32 -10.48 9.70 2.47
CA VAL A 32 -10.28 10.11 3.86
C VAL A 32 -9.29 11.27 3.93
N PHE A 33 -8.17 11.16 3.21
CA PHE A 33 -7.18 12.24 3.10
C PHE A 33 -7.78 13.54 2.56
N ARG A 34 -8.59 13.45 1.50
CA ARG A 34 -9.31 14.60 0.94
C ARG A 34 -10.27 15.21 1.95
N ALA A 35 -11.02 14.39 2.68
CA ALA A 35 -11.94 14.85 3.71
C ALA A 35 -11.19 15.55 4.85
N ILE A 36 -10.07 14.97 5.31
CA ILE A 36 -9.20 15.58 6.32
C ILE A 36 -8.68 16.92 5.80
N ARG A 37 -8.12 16.98 4.58
CA ARG A 37 -7.63 18.22 3.97
C ARG A 37 -8.71 19.29 3.81
N ALA A 38 -9.92 18.91 3.41
CA ALA A 38 -11.03 19.86 3.27
C ALA A 38 -11.33 20.55 4.61
N GLN A 39 -11.23 19.82 5.72
CA GLN A 39 -11.35 20.38 7.06
C GLN A 39 -10.07 21.11 7.52
N HIS A 40 -8.91 20.68 7.05
CA HIS A 40 -7.59 21.18 7.47
C HIS A 40 -7.04 22.38 6.68
N ARG A 41 -7.65 22.79 5.56
CA ARG A 41 -7.23 23.99 4.80
C ARG A 41 -7.13 25.28 5.62
N ARG A 42 -7.66 25.30 6.85
CA ARG A 42 -7.57 26.40 7.81
C ARG A 42 -6.26 26.42 8.62
N PHE A 43 -5.46 25.37 8.57
CA PHE A 43 -4.18 25.28 9.25
C PHE A 43 -3.08 25.32 8.19
N ALA A 44 -2.25 26.36 8.21
CA ALA A 44 -1.08 26.46 7.36
C ALA A 44 -0.18 25.26 7.69
N LEU A 45 -0.11 24.31 6.77
CA LEU A 45 0.83 23.19 6.87
C LEU A 45 2.21 23.78 6.58
N ASP A 46 3.15 23.50 7.47
CA ASP A 46 4.52 23.93 7.30
C ASP A 46 5.14 23.07 6.19
N ASP A 47 5.43 23.67 5.01
CA ASP A 47 6.09 22.99 3.89
C ASP A 47 7.49 22.43 4.28
N SER A 48 7.98 22.79 5.47
CA SER A 48 9.26 22.41 6.05
C SER A 48 9.36 20.98 6.58
N ALA A 49 8.34 20.13 6.45
CA ALA A 49 8.41 18.73 6.89
C ALA A 49 8.66 17.73 5.72
N PRO A 50 9.81 17.77 5.01
CA PRO A 50 10.17 16.70 4.09
C PRO A 50 10.55 15.47 4.93
N GLY A 51 9.57 14.60 5.16
CA GLY A 51 9.76 13.33 5.84
C GLY A 51 9.00 12.22 5.13
N ARG A 52 9.55 11.01 5.17
CA ARG A 52 8.84 9.80 4.75
C ARG A 52 7.90 9.36 5.88
N PRO A 53 6.70 8.81 5.60
CA PRO A 53 5.79 8.30 6.62
C PRO A 53 6.49 7.26 7.52
N ARG A 54 6.16 7.26 8.81
CA ARG A 54 6.75 6.34 9.80
C ARG A 54 5.74 5.26 10.16
N TYR A 55 5.61 4.28 9.28
CA TYR A 55 4.67 3.17 9.42
C TYR A 55 4.91 2.34 10.70
N GLY A 56 3.84 1.78 11.27
CA GLY A 56 3.88 0.96 12.49
C GLY A 56 4.14 1.75 13.78
N ARG A 57 4.57 3.01 13.71
CA ARG A 57 4.77 3.87 14.87
C ARG A 57 3.42 4.29 15.44
N ARG A 58 3.24 4.23 16.77
CA ARG A 58 2.05 4.83 17.40
C ARG A 58 2.12 6.35 17.39
N ILE A 59 0.98 6.99 17.18
CA ILE A 59 0.84 8.45 17.19
C ILE A 59 0.29 8.89 18.55
N ASN A 60 1.10 9.62 19.31
CA ASN A 60 0.83 9.93 20.72
C ASN A 60 0.23 11.32 20.92
N SER A 61 0.25 12.18 19.90
CA SER A 61 -0.25 13.54 20.01
C SER A 61 -0.88 14.04 18.72
N TYR A 62 -1.63 15.12 18.84
CA TYR A 62 -2.18 15.83 17.69
C TYR A 62 -1.08 16.37 16.76
N ASP A 63 0.01 16.89 17.31
CA ASP A 63 1.10 17.45 16.50
C ASP A 63 1.83 16.34 15.72
N GLU A 64 1.97 15.15 16.32
CA GLU A 64 2.46 13.97 15.60
C GLU A 64 1.50 13.53 14.48
N LEU A 65 0.18 13.59 14.73
CA LEU A 65 -0.82 13.29 13.71
C LEU A 65 -0.74 14.27 12.54
N ALA A 66 -0.67 15.58 12.82
CA ALA A 66 -0.55 16.61 11.78
C ALA A 66 0.72 16.39 10.92
N THR A 67 1.87 16.19 11.59
CA THR A 67 3.13 15.89 10.92
C THR A 67 3.03 14.63 10.06
N GLU A 68 2.35 13.58 10.54
CA GLU A 68 2.19 12.36 9.76
C GLU A 68 1.29 12.56 8.54
N ILE A 69 0.23 13.37 8.65
CA ILE A 69 -0.62 13.71 7.50
C ILE A 69 0.16 14.47 6.43
N ASP A 70 1.07 15.35 6.80
CA ASP A 70 1.95 16.06 5.86
C ASP A 70 2.89 15.10 5.13
N ARG A 71 3.44 14.12 5.86
CA ARG A 71 4.27 13.06 5.25
C ARG A 71 3.46 12.19 4.30
N ILE A 72 2.23 11.84 4.66
CA ILE A 72 1.31 11.11 3.79
C ILE A 72 1.02 11.91 2.52
N GLU A 73 0.83 13.23 2.63
CA GLU A 73 0.67 14.10 1.47
C GLU A 73 1.89 14.06 0.55
N SER A 74 3.07 14.25 1.13
CA SER A 74 4.34 14.22 0.41
C SER A 74 4.54 12.87 -0.29
N ALA A 75 4.33 11.78 0.43
CA ALA A 75 4.37 10.42 -0.11
C ALA A 75 3.33 10.23 -1.22
N ALA A 76 2.12 10.76 -1.10
CA ALA A 76 1.10 10.70 -2.14
C ALA A 76 1.55 11.39 -3.44
N ARG A 77 2.23 12.53 -3.33
CA ARG A 77 2.77 13.26 -4.49
C ARG A 77 3.90 12.47 -5.17
N VAL A 78 4.85 11.96 -4.39
CA VAL A 78 5.96 11.15 -4.91
C VAL A 78 5.45 9.84 -5.53
N ALA A 79 4.53 9.16 -4.84
CA ALA A 79 3.87 7.95 -5.31
C ALA A 79 3.28 8.15 -6.71
N ARG A 80 2.57 9.26 -6.97
CA ARG A 80 2.02 9.55 -8.30
C ARG A 80 3.08 9.65 -9.40
N GLN A 81 4.27 10.17 -9.09
CA GLN A 81 5.37 10.26 -10.05
C GLN A 81 5.96 8.88 -10.35
N ILE A 82 6.15 8.06 -9.31
CA ILE A 82 6.71 6.71 -9.42
C ILE A 82 5.84 5.80 -10.30
N ARG A 83 4.51 5.93 -10.23
CA ARG A 83 3.57 5.10 -11.02
C ARG A 83 3.85 5.14 -12.52
N LYS A 84 4.40 6.24 -13.04
CA LYS A 84 4.67 6.40 -14.49
C LYS A 84 5.75 5.46 -15.01
N GLY A 85 6.55 4.83 -14.15
CA GLY A 85 7.66 3.97 -14.57
C GLY A 85 7.69 2.57 -13.95
N GLN A 86 6.84 2.26 -12.96
CA GLN A 86 6.91 0.98 -12.25
C GLN A 86 5.99 -0.12 -12.81
N PHE A 87 4.90 0.24 -13.45
CA PHE A 87 3.94 -0.75 -13.93
C PHE A 87 4.21 -1.09 -15.39
N HIS A 88 4.13 -2.39 -15.70
CA HIS A 88 4.30 -2.91 -17.04
C HIS A 88 2.95 -3.21 -17.68
N CYS A 89 2.89 -3.17 -19.00
CA CYS A 89 1.72 -3.61 -19.74
C CYS A 89 1.54 -5.12 -19.54
N HIS A 90 0.35 -5.55 -19.11
CA HIS A 90 0.02 -6.95 -18.90
C HIS A 90 -0.22 -7.70 -20.23
N ASN A 91 -0.45 -6.97 -21.33
CA ASN A 91 -0.40 -7.58 -22.67
C ASN A 91 1.06 -7.71 -23.10
N GLU A 92 1.51 -8.92 -23.41
CA GLU A 92 2.90 -9.22 -23.82
C GLU A 92 3.19 -8.85 -25.29
N MET A 93 2.13 -8.64 -26.09
CA MET A 93 2.26 -8.38 -27.52
C MET A 93 2.13 -6.89 -27.87
N GLY A 94 2.93 -6.46 -28.85
CA GLY A 94 2.76 -5.19 -29.55
C GLY A 94 3.69 -4.06 -29.08
N PRO A 95 3.64 -2.90 -29.75
CA PRO A 95 4.43 -1.75 -29.34
C PRO A 95 3.87 -1.19 -28.03
N HIS A 96 4.68 -1.23 -26.98
CA HIS A 96 4.31 -0.65 -25.68
C HIS A 96 4.79 0.79 -25.56
N ASN A 97 3.86 1.70 -25.25
CA ASN A 97 4.16 3.04 -24.75
C ASN A 97 4.38 2.98 -23.23
N ARG A 98 5.17 3.92 -22.69
CA ARG A 98 5.66 3.83 -21.30
C ARG A 98 4.60 4.11 -20.22
N GLU A 99 3.54 4.86 -20.54
CA GLU A 99 2.51 5.19 -19.55
C GLU A 99 1.38 4.16 -19.59
N VAL A 100 1.26 3.37 -18.52
CA VAL A 100 0.17 2.40 -18.36
C VAL A 100 -1.00 2.96 -17.57
N ARG A 101 -2.19 2.47 -17.90
CA ARG A 101 -3.45 2.74 -17.21
C ARG A 101 -3.87 1.49 -16.46
N ALA A 102 -4.36 1.66 -15.24
CA ALA A 102 -4.94 0.55 -14.48
C ALA A 102 -6.26 0.10 -15.11
N CYS A 103 -6.48 -1.21 -15.15
CA CYS A 103 -7.77 -1.81 -15.42
C CYS A 103 -8.78 -1.39 -14.32
N PRO A 104 -10.10 -1.35 -14.58
CA PRO A 104 -11.09 -1.08 -13.55
C PRO A 104 -11.06 -1.99 -12.32
N CYS A 105 -10.53 -3.22 -12.44
CA CYS A 105 -10.32 -4.11 -11.28
C CYS A 105 -9.05 -3.79 -10.47
N ALA A 106 -8.21 -2.85 -10.94
CA ALA A 106 -6.91 -2.47 -10.38
C ALA A 106 -5.89 -3.61 -10.16
N LYS A 107 -6.10 -4.76 -10.81
CA LYS A 107 -5.16 -5.91 -10.80
C LYS A 107 -4.17 -5.86 -11.96
N ASP A 108 -4.64 -5.41 -13.13
CA ASP A 108 -3.84 -5.38 -14.35
C ASP A 108 -3.66 -3.98 -14.91
N PHE A 109 -2.61 -3.80 -15.71
CA PHE A 109 -2.19 -2.52 -16.27
C PHE A 109 -2.00 -2.63 -17.78
N TYR A 110 -2.42 -1.61 -18.51
CA TYR A 110 -2.33 -1.60 -19.97
C TYR A 110 -1.83 -0.25 -20.48
N CYS A 111 -0.86 -0.28 -21.37
CA CYS A 111 -0.28 0.92 -21.98
C CYS A 111 -1.25 1.63 -22.95
N SER A 112 -2.24 0.89 -23.46
CA SER A 112 -3.29 1.40 -24.34
C SER A 112 -4.59 0.61 -24.20
N GLY A 113 -5.71 1.21 -24.63
CA GLY A 113 -6.98 0.50 -24.74
C GLY A 113 -6.94 -0.67 -25.74
N SER A 114 -6.07 -0.62 -26.75
CA SER A 114 -5.86 -1.73 -27.68
C SER A 114 -5.22 -2.94 -26.99
N CYS A 115 -4.19 -2.73 -26.16
CA CYS A 115 -3.59 -3.78 -25.35
C CYS A 115 -4.61 -4.42 -24.39
N GLN A 116 -5.45 -3.59 -23.75
CA GLN A 116 -6.54 -4.07 -22.91
C GLN A 116 -7.55 -4.92 -23.69
N ARG A 117 -7.96 -4.48 -24.89
CA ARG A 117 -8.90 -5.24 -25.75
C ARG A 117 -8.31 -6.57 -26.21
N MET A 118 -7.04 -6.59 -26.60
CA MET A 118 -6.36 -7.81 -27.02
C MET A 118 -6.30 -8.83 -25.87
N ASN A 119 -5.93 -8.40 -24.67
CA ASN A 119 -5.86 -9.29 -23.49
C ASN A 119 -7.23 -9.53 -22.81
N ARG A 120 -8.31 -8.90 -23.30
CA ARG A 120 -9.62 -8.97 -22.64
C ARG A 120 -10.13 -10.39 -22.47
N HIS A 121 -9.89 -11.28 -23.44
CA HIS A 121 -10.40 -12.65 -23.41
C HIS A 121 -9.74 -13.51 -22.31
N LEU A 122 -8.47 -13.26 -21.98
CA LEU A 122 -7.78 -13.92 -20.87
C LEU A 122 -8.15 -13.27 -19.52
N HIS A 123 -8.16 -11.94 -19.48
CA HIS A 123 -8.42 -11.18 -18.25
C HIS A 123 -9.88 -11.27 -17.76
N ARG A 124 -10.86 -11.44 -18.66
CA ARG A 124 -12.30 -11.40 -18.32
C ARG A 124 -12.70 -12.38 -17.21
N GLY A 125 -12.04 -13.54 -17.12
CA GLY A 125 -12.35 -14.55 -16.11
C GLY A 125 -11.98 -14.14 -14.68
N SER A 126 -11.04 -13.22 -14.51
CA SER A 126 -10.54 -12.75 -13.20
C SER A 126 -10.81 -11.26 -12.94
N CYS A 127 -11.34 -10.54 -13.93
CA CYS A 127 -11.70 -9.14 -13.85
C CYS A 127 -12.98 -8.94 -13.05
N ASP A 128 -12.84 -8.39 -11.84
CA ASP A 128 -13.98 -7.94 -11.04
C ASP A 128 -13.85 -6.43 -10.76
N PRO A 129 -14.50 -5.58 -11.58
CA PRO A 129 -14.44 -4.13 -11.42
C PRO A 129 -15.28 -3.62 -10.24
N GLU A 130 -16.29 -4.37 -9.81
CA GLU A 130 -17.15 -4.01 -8.69
C GLU A 130 -16.51 -4.43 -7.36
N ASN A 131 -15.63 -5.43 -7.39
CA ASN A 131 -14.98 -5.97 -6.22
C ASN A 131 -13.45 -5.83 -6.25
N ILE A 132 -12.98 -4.58 -6.34
CA ILE A 132 -11.54 -4.29 -6.30
C ILE A 132 -10.95 -4.86 -5.00
N TRP A 133 -10.09 -5.88 -5.15
CA TRP A 133 -9.43 -6.61 -4.07
C TRP A 133 -10.38 -7.26 -3.03
N GLY A 134 -11.63 -7.58 -3.39
CA GLY A 134 -12.56 -8.18 -2.43
C GLY A 134 -13.23 -7.18 -1.49
N MET A 135 -13.26 -5.89 -1.86
CA MET A 135 -13.75 -4.78 -1.03
C MET A 135 -15.21 -4.37 -1.27
N ASP A 136 -15.99 -5.13 -2.04
CA ASP A 136 -17.41 -4.90 -2.31
C ASP A 136 -17.73 -3.43 -2.65
N GLY A 137 -16.97 -2.85 -3.59
CA GLY A 137 -17.13 -1.46 -4.04
C GLY A 137 -16.58 -0.37 -3.12
N ARG A 138 -16.01 -0.72 -1.95
CA ARG A 138 -15.49 0.27 -0.98
C ARG A 138 -14.14 0.87 -1.38
N LEU A 139 -13.46 0.27 -2.34
CA LEU A 139 -12.16 0.71 -2.82
C LEU A 139 -12.31 1.14 -4.27
N SER A 140 -11.93 2.38 -4.61
CA SER A 140 -11.87 2.81 -6.00
C SER A 140 -10.54 2.43 -6.65
N VAL A 141 -10.48 2.41 -7.99
CA VAL A 141 -9.21 2.23 -8.73
C VAL A 141 -8.17 3.26 -8.28
N LYS A 142 -8.59 4.50 -8.04
CA LYS A 142 -7.69 5.57 -7.61
C LYS A 142 -7.05 5.28 -6.26
N ASP A 143 -7.81 4.68 -5.35
CA ASP A 143 -7.34 4.29 -4.02
C ASP A 143 -6.36 3.12 -4.11
N ALA A 144 -6.70 2.08 -4.89
CA ALA A 144 -5.80 0.97 -5.18
C ALA A 144 -4.46 1.48 -5.76
N MET A 145 -4.51 2.39 -6.73
CA MET A 145 -3.32 3.04 -7.30
C MET A 145 -2.50 3.83 -6.28
N HIS A 146 -3.16 4.41 -5.29
CA HIS A 146 -2.49 5.13 -4.23
C HIS A 146 -1.83 4.21 -3.21
N ILE A 147 -2.52 3.15 -2.80
CA ILE A 147 -1.96 2.10 -1.95
C ILE A 147 -0.74 1.46 -2.63
N TYR A 148 -0.77 1.17 -3.93
CA TYR A 148 0.42 0.68 -4.64
C TYR A 148 1.59 1.64 -4.53
N GLY A 149 1.37 2.92 -4.82
CA GLY A 149 2.48 3.87 -4.79
C GLY A 149 3.07 4.06 -3.38
N ILE A 150 2.24 3.96 -2.34
CA ILE A 150 2.69 3.90 -0.95
C ILE A 150 3.50 2.63 -0.69
N ALA A 151 3.00 1.46 -1.11
CA ALA A 151 3.70 0.18 -0.97
C ALA A 151 5.06 0.19 -1.71
N SER A 152 5.11 0.76 -2.91
CA SER A 152 6.35 0.95 -3.67
C SER A 152 7.37 1.79 -2.92
N LEU A 153 6.95 2.94 -2.37
CA LEU A 153 7.81 3.82 -1.59
C LEU A 153 8.31 3.08 -0.33
N PHE A 154 7.41 2.41 0.37
CA PHE A 154 7.75 1.60 1.53
C PHE A 154 8.85 0.59 1.21
N MET A 155 8.69 -0.16 0.11
CA MET A 155 9.67 -1.16 -0.30
C MET A 155 11.01 -0.55 -0.70
N GLN A 156 11.00 0.63 -1.34
CA GLN A 156 12.24 1.35 -1.65
C GLN A 156 12.95 1.81 -0.37
N ASP A 157 12.19 2.31 0.61
CA ASP A 157 12.70 2.79 1.89
C ASP A 157 13.32 1.67 2.72
N HIS A 158 12.74 0.47 2.64
CA HIS A 158 13.18 -0.69 3.39
C HIS A 158 13.93 -1.69 2.52
N ARG A 159 14.42 -1.29 1.34
CA ARG A 159 15.00 -2.20 0.34
C ARG A 159 16.10 -3.08 0.92
N ASP A 160 17.02 -2.51 1.69
CA ASP A 160 18.15 -3.25 2.25
C ASP A 160 17.72 -4.23 3.34
N ALA A 161 16.79 -3.80 4.20
CA ALA A 161 16.23 -4.63 5.26
C ALA A 161 15.40 -5.80 4.68
N ILE A 162 14.55 -5.51 3.69
CA ILE A 162 13.80 -6.50 2.91
C ILE A 162 14.77 -7.44 2.21
N SER A 163 15.79 -6.93 1.51
CA SER A 163 16.78 -7.78 0.81
C SER A 163 17.56 -8.67 1.77
N SER A 164 17.91 -8.17 2.96
CA SER A 164 18.56 -8.95 4.01
C SER A 164 17.65 -10.05 4.55
N ALA A 165 16.38 -9.73 4.79
CA ALA A 165 15.36 -10.70 5.18
C ALA A 165 15.16 -11.75 4.09
N LEU A 166 15.02 -11.34 2.82
CA LEU A 166 14.90 -12.24 1.67
C LEU A 166 16.11 -13.17 1.54
N ARG A 167 17.35 -12.70 1.78
CA ARG A 167 18.54 -13.57 1.81
C ARG A 167 18.53 -14.57 2.95
N THR A 168 17.98 -14.20 4.10
CA THR A 168 17.82 -15.11 5.24
C THR A 168 16.74 -16.15 4.94
N LEU A 169 15.62 -15.70 4.36
CA LEU A 169 14.55 -16.56 3.86
C LEU A 169 15.05 -17.52 2.79
N ASP A 170 15.93 -17.07 1.90
CA ASP A 170 16.50 -17.89 0.83
C ASP A 170 17.27 -19.10 1.36
N LYS A 171 17.97 -18.92 2.49
CA LYS A 171 18.69 -20.01 3.17
C LYS A 171 17.74 -20.99 3.86
N GLN A 172 16.54 -20.55 4.21
CA GLN A 172 15.52 -21.35 4.91
C GLN A 172 14.56 -22.04 3.96
N MET A 173 14.28 -21.41 2.81
CA MET A 173 13.41 -21.93 1.77
C MET A 173 14.18 -22.99 0.96
N GLY A 174 13.62 -24.20 0.89
CA GLY A 174 14.08 -25.22 -0.05
C GLY A 174 13.86 -24.78 -1.52
N ARG A 175 14.01 -25.73 -2.46
CA ARG A 175 13.87 -25.45 -3.91
C ARG A 175 12.52 -24.85 -4.32
N VAL A 176 11.47 -25.07 -3.54
CA VAL A 176 10.16 -24.45 -3.75
C VAL A 176 9.60 -23.94 -2.42
N GLY A 177 9.09 -22.71 -2.43
CA GLY A 177 8.37 -22.14 -1.30
C GLY A 177 7.75 -20.79 -1.66
N LEU A 178 6.75 -20.41 -0.87
CA LEU A 178 6.08 -19.12 -0.96
C LEU A 178 6.43 -18.31 0.29
N ALA A 179 6.97 -17.12 0.10
CA ALA A 179 7.06 -16.15 1.18
C ALA A 179 5.97 -15.10 1.01
N THR A 180 5.42 -14.64 2.12
CA THR A 180 4.51 -13.50 2.18
C THR A 180 5.22 -12.37 2.89
N LEU A 181 5.25 -11.19 2.27
CA LEU A 181 5.70 -9.95 2.91
C LEU A 181 4.48 -9.04 3.09
N THR A 182 4.09 -8.84 4.35
CA THR A 182 2.96 -8.01 4.74
C THR A 182 3.45 -6.61 5.11
N LEU A 183 2.99 -5.59 4.39
CA LEU A 183 3.26 -4.19 4.71
C LEU A 183 2.19 -3.67 5.67
N ASN A 184 2.57 -3.19 6.85
CA ASN A 184 1.65 -2.73 7.87
C ASN A 184 1.47 -1.20 7.84
N LEU A 185 0.32 -0.75 7.35
CA LEU A 185 -0.05 0.67 7.32
C LEU A 185 -1.03 1.06 8.44
N ALA A 186 -1.21 0.19 9.44
CA ALA A 186 -2.31 0.27 10.40
C ALA A 186 -2.01 1.11 11.67
N TYR A 187 -0.75 1.57 11.88
CA TYR A 187 -0.31 2.36 13.05
C TYR A 187 -0.73 1.76 14.42
N ASP A 188 -0.76 0.42 14.50
CA ASP A 188 -1.19 -0.37 15.66
C ASP A 188 -0.06 -0.65 16.68
N GLY A 189 1.18 -0.23 16.38
CA GLY A 189 2.37 -0.55 17.16
C GLY A 189 3.02 -1.87 16.75
N SER A 190 2.43 -2.62 15.81
CA SER A 190 3.10 -3.76 15.19
C SER A 190 4.22 -3.28 14.26
N ARG A 191 5.08 -4.22 13.84
CA ARG A 191 6.19 -3.90 12.93
C ARG A 191 5.66 -3.30 11.63
N ALA A 192 6.44 -2.42 11.03
CA ALA A 192 6.12 -1.79 9.75
C ALA A 192 5.95 -2.82 8.63
N TYR A 193 6.62 -3.98 8.74
CA TYR A 193 6.39 -5.13 7.88
C TYR A 193 6.60 -6.45 8.65
N GLU A 194 5.99 -7.51 8.15
CA GLU A 194 6.10 -8.88 8.66
C GLU A 194 6.38 -9.83 7.50
N PHE A 195 7.25 -10.81 7.72
CA PHE A 195 7.53 -11.90 6.78
C PHE A 195 6.93 -13.19 7.33
N GLU A 196 6.16 -13.89 6.50
CA GLU A 196 5.63 -15.21 6.80
C GLU A 196 6.06 -16.18 5.70
N ILE A 197 6.73 -17.28 6.05
CA ILE A 197 7.02 -18.36 5.10
C ILE A 197 5.86 -19.33 5.12
N ARG A 198 5.25 -19.56 3.96
CA ARG A 198 4.28 -20.64 3.78
C ARG A 198 4.89 -21.71 2.88
N HIS A 199 5.00 -22.92 3.41
CA HIS A 199 5.32 -24.07 2.58
C HIS A 199 4.14 -24.34 1.64
N VAL A 200 4.30 -23.98 0.38
CA VAL A 200 3.32 -24.26 -0.67
C VAL A 200 3.78 -25.48 -1.44
N SER A 201 2.81 -26.34 -1.79
CA SER A 201 3.07 -27.54 -2.57
C SER A 201 3.88 -27.20 -3.83
N PRO A 202 4.97 -27.95 -4.14
CA PRO A 202 5.81 -27.73 -5.30
C PRO A 202 5.06 -27.70 -6.64
N LEU A 203 3.87 -28.29 -6.68
CA LEU A 203 3.05 -28.42 -7.89
C LEU A 203 2.42 -27.11 -8.37
N LEU A 204 2.36 -26.08 -7.53
CA LEU A 204 1.66 -24.83 -7.84
C LEU A 204 2.58 -23.68 -8.26
N LEU A 205 3.90 -23.82 -8.10
CA LEU A 205 4.84 -22.73 -8.33
C LEU A 205 6.07 -23.21 -9.11
N SER A 206 6.25 -22.67 -10.31
CA SER A 206 7.50 -22.79 -11.08
C SER A 206 8.49 -21.71 -10.61
N GLY A 207 9.01 -21.85 -9.39
CA GLY A 207 10.05 -20.98 -8.85
C GLY A 207 9.82 -20.48 -7.42
N ARG A 208 10.73 -19.61 -6.97
CA ARG A 208 10.67 -18.96 -5.66
C ARG A 208 10.03 -17.59 -5.79
N VAL A 209 8.84 -17.44 -5.22
CA VAL A 209 8.03 -16.23 -5.35
C VAL A 209 7.73 -15.67 -3.95
N VAL A 210 7.87 -14.36 -3.81
CA VAL A 210 7.42 -13.61 -2.63
C VAL A 210 6.13 -12.88 -3.00
N GLN A 211 5.01 -13.35 -2.46
CA GLN A 211 3.74 -12.64 -2.54
C GLN A 211 3.74 -11.42 -1.62
N MET A 212 3.04 -10.38 -2.06
CA MET A 212 3.08 -9.08 -1.43
C MET A 212 1.73 -8.76 -0.84
N TRP A 213 1.67 -8.70 0.49
CA TRP A 213 0.41 -8.48 1.20
C TRP A 213 0.43 -7.10 1.84
N VAL A 214 -0.72 -6.47 1.99
CA VAL A 214 -0.86 -5.18 2.68
C VAL A 214 -1.87 -5.34 3.80
N LYS A 215 -1.46 -4.94 5.02
CA LYS A 215 -2.29 -4.88 6.22
C LYS A 215 -2.68 -3.44 6.49
N MET A 216 -3.98 -3.14 6.54
CA MET A 216 -4.49 -1.80 6.88
C MET A 216 -5.68 -1.89 7.83
N HIS A 217 -5.93 -0.79 8.54
CA HIS A 217 -7.20 -0.56 9.21
C HIS A 217 -8.22 0.04 8.24
N LEU A 218 -9.34 -0.63 8.02
CA LEU A 218 -10.48 -0.09 7.28
C LEU A 218 -11.80 -0.40 8.00
N GLY A 219 -12.59 0.64 8.25
CA GLY A 219 -13.91 0.51 8.88
C GLY A 219 -13.83 -0.13 10.28
N GLY A 220 -12.79 0.18 11.05
CA GLY A 220 -12.56 -0.38 12.38
C GLY A 220 -12.02 -1.81 12.41
N ARG A 221 -11.75 -2.44 11.25
CA ARG A 221 -11.19 -3.80 11.17
C ARG A 221 -9.81 -3.78 10.54
N ILE A 222 -8.94 -4.69 10.97
CA ILE A 222 -7.69 -5.00 10.26
C ILE A 222 -8.04 -5.89 9.09
N GLN A 223 -7.57 -5.53 7.91
CA GLN A 223 -7.71 -6.34 6.70
C GLN A 223 -6.34 -6.56 6.09
N ILE A 224 -6.14 -7.73 5.48
CA ILE A 224 -4.91 -8.10 4.80
C ILE A 224 -5.28 -8.54 3.38
N TRP A 225 -4.62 -7.95 2.39
CA TRP A 225 -4.90 -8.23 0.98
C TRP A 225 -3.65 -8.56 0.21
N ASP A 226 -3.78 -9.49 -0.73
CA ASP A 226 -2.74 -9.78 -1.71
C ASP A 226 -2.70 -8.68 -2.77
N LEU A 227 -1.52 -8.17 -3.04
CA LEU A 227 -1.26 -7.27 -4.14
C LEU A 227 -0.94 -8.12 -5.39
N PRO A 228 -1.41 -7.75 -6.61
CA PRO A 228 -1.24 -8.52 -7.85
C PRO A 228 0.19 -8.57 -8.39
N TRP A 229 1.16 -8.16 -7.59
CA TRP A 229 2.57 -8.25 -7.93
C TRP A 229 3.28 -9.11 -6.91
N SER A 230 4.24 -9.85 -7.41
CA SER A 230 5.12 -10.69 -6.62
C SER A 230 6.56 -10.36 -6.95
N MET A 231 7.45 -10.53 -5.99
CA MET A 231 8.87 -10.44 -6.25
C MET A 231 9.41 -11.84 -6.54
N ALA A 232 10.05 -12.02 -7.69
CA ALA A 232 10.85 -13.20 -7.92
C ALA A 232 12.12 -13.12 -7.06
N LEU A 233 12.46 -14.20 -6.36
CA LEU A 233 13.78 -14.30 -5.74
C LEU A 233 14.82 -14.62 -6.83
N PRO A 234 16.02 -14.01 -6.78
CA PRO A 234 17.09 -14.30 -7.74
C PRO A 234 17.40 -15.80 -7.74
N PRO A 235 17.79 -16.42 -8.87
CA PRO A 235 18.21 -17.83 -8.90
C PRO A 235 19.46 -18.07 -8.03
N ILE A 236 19.59 -19.29 -7.47
CA ILE A 236 20.81 -19.73 -6.76
C ILE A 236 21.92 -19.96 -7.79
#